data_AF-A0A9D6WF04-F1
#
_entry.id   AF-A0A9D6WF04-F1
#
_cell.length_a   1.000
_cell.length_b   1.000
_cell.length_c   1.000
_cell.angle_alpha   90.00
_cell.angle_beta   90.00
_cell.angle_gamma   90.00
#
_symmetry.space_group_name_H-M   'P 1'
#
loop_
_entity.id
_entity.type
_entity.pdbx_description
1 polymer ?
#
loop_
_entity_poly.entity_id
_entity_poly.type
_entity_poly.pdbx_seq_one_letter_code
_entity_poly.pdbx_strand_id
1 'polypeptide(L)'
;MSASARAWHDVPRPLFALLGLALAAQLAWHARLPPPEARAEALPAPPSEPVARALALGEPAVFAKLGMLWLQAFDTQPGVSLPLRALDYGRVIDWLALLLALDPEGQYPLLAASRFYAEVPAPAKQRQMLEFVDRTFREDPDRRWPWLAHAVFVARHRLHDQTLALRYAEDLARYATGPAVPDWARQMRIFVLADMGEVEAAKVLLGGLLASGRLADPNERHFLMQRLEALEAATAKDAAPSP
;
A
#
# COMPACT_ATOMS: atom_id res chain seq x y z
N MET A 1 -13.32 -42.47 33.88
CA MET A 1 -12.99 -41.94 35.21
C MET A 1 -13.21 -40.44 35.17
N SER A 2 -14.39 -39.99 35.60
CA SER A 2 -14.78 -38.58 35.58
C SER A 2 -13.99 -37.81 36.64
N ALA A 3 -13.29 -36.75 36.23
CA ALA A 3 -12.60 -35.85 37.14
C ALA A 3 -13.65 -35.07 37.94
N SER A 4 -13.81 -35.40 39.22
CA SER A 4 -14.64 -34.62 40.14
C SER A 4 -14.06 -33.21 40.26
N ALA A 5 -14.81 -32.21 39.79
CA ALA A 5 -14.52 -30.82 40.07
C ALA A 5 -14.65 -30.60 41.59
N ARG A 6 -13.54 -30.31 42.27
CA ARG A 6 -13.53 -29.98 43.70
C ARG A 6 -14.37 -28.73 43.93
N ALA A 7 -15.33 -28.82 44.84
CA ALA A 7 -16.23 -27.74 45.15
C ALA A 7 -15.52 -26.66 45.98
N TRP A 8 -15.85 -25.39 45.75
CA TRP A 8 -15.11 -24.22 46.27
C TRP A 8 -14.99 -24.15 47.80
N HIS A 9 -15.81 -24.92 48.52
CA HIS A 9 -15.81 -25.00 49.98
C HIS A 9 -14.70 -25.88 50.57
N ASP A 10 -14.03 -26.71 49.77
CA ASP A 10 -12.90 -27.56 50.22
C ASP A 10 -11.55 -26.83 50.21
N VAL A 11 -11.54 -25.55 49.82
CA VAL A 11 -10.31 -24.75 49.78
C VAL A 11 -10.01 -24.22 51.19
N PRO A 12 -8.84 -24.52 51.77
CA PRO A 12 -8.48 -24.05 53.10
C PRO A 12 -8.54 -22.51 53.18
N ARG A 13 -9.17 -21.98 54.24
CA ARG A 13 -9.18 -20.52 54.55
C ARG A 13 -7.81 -19.81 54.41
N PRO A 14 -6.66 -20.39 54.79
CA PRO A 14 -5.37 -19.73 54.56
C PRO A 14 -5.04 -19.52 53.09
N LEU A 15 -5.57 -20.34 52.18
CA LEU A 15 -5.36 -20.18 50.73
C LEU A 15 -6.09 -18.95 50.20
N PHE A 16 -7.30 -18.67 50.68
CA PHE A 16 -8.03 -17.43 50.37
C PHE A 16 -7.33 -16.20 50.94
N ALA A 17 -6.79 -16.29 52.16
CA ALA A 17 -6.00 -15.22 52.74
C ALA A 17 -4.74 -14.95 51.91
N LEU A 18 -4.04 -15.99 51.48
CA LEU A 18 -2.83 -15.89 50.64
C LEU A 18 -3.14 -15.35 49.24
N LEU A 19 -4.25 -15.77 48.64
CA LEU A 19 -4.75 -15.22 47.37
C LEU A 19 -5.10 -13.73 47.50
N GLY A 20 -5.80 -13.34 48.57
CA GLY A 20 -6.13 -11.95 48.85
C GLY A 20 -4.87 -11.09 49.06
N LEU A 21 -3.87 -11.62 49.74
CA LEU A 21 -2.56 -10.97 49.94
C LEU A 21 -1.80 -10.83 48.62
N ALA A 22 -1.80 -11.86 47.78
CA ALA A 22 -1.20 -11.82 46.45
C ALA A 22 -1.90 -10.81 45.52
N LEU A 23 -3.24 -10.75 45.54
CA LEU A 23 -4.02 -9.75 44.80
C LEU A 23 -3.75 -8.33 45.30
N ALA A 24 -3.71 -8.12 46.61
CA ALA A 24 -3.37 -6.83 47.20
C ALA A 24 -1.95 -6.40 46.85
N ALA A 25 -0.99 -7.32 46.88
CA ALA A 25 0.38 -7.08 46.44
C ALA A 25 0.45 -6.75 44.94
N GLN A 26 -0.30 -7.46 44.10
CA GLN A 26 -0.38 -7.21 42.66
C GLN A 26 -0.99 -5.84 42.34
N LEU A 27 -2.07 -5.46 43.03
CA LEU A 27 -2.70 -4.14 42.89
C LEU A 27 -1.80 -3.02 43.40
N ALA A 28 -1.15 -3.20 44.55
CA ALA A 28 -0.20 -2.22 45.10
C ALA A 28 1.03 -2.05 44.20
N TRP A 29 1.52 -3.14 43.59
CA TRP A 29 2.57 -3.10 42.58
C TRP A 29 2.10 -2.32 41.34
N HIS A 30 0.95 -2.69 40.78
CA HIS A 30 0.42 -2.05 39.57
C HIS A 30 0.03 -0.57 39.77
N ALA A 31 -0.36 -0.18 40.98
CA ALA A 31 -0.64 1.23 41.33
C ALA A 31 0.65 2.05 41.55
N ARG A 32 1.79 1.39 41.81
CA ARG A 32 3.10 2.03 41.93
C ARG A 32 3.87 2.06 40.61
N LEU A 33 3.47 1.25 39.62
CA LEU A 33 3.97 1.45 38.27
C LEU A 33 3.47 2.81 37.77
N PRO A 34 4.36 3.66 37.22
CA PRO A 34 3.89 4.81 36.47
C PRO A 34 2.89 4.33 35.42
N PRO A 35 1.80 5.07 35.16
CA PRO A 35 0.90 4.72 34.06
C PRO A 35 1.75 4.49 32.81
N PRO A 36 1.53 3.41 32.06
CA PRO A 36 2.31 3.15 30.86
C PRO A 36 2.20 4.38 29.96
N GLU A 37 3.26 5.19 29.94
CA GLU A 37 3.36 6.30 29.01
C GLU A 37 3.48 5.64 27.65
N ALA A 38 2.41 5.74 26.86
CA ALA A 38 2.40 5.28 25.50
C ALA A 38 3.31 6.20 24.67
N ARG A 39 4.62 5.97 24.79
CA ARG A 39 5.64 6.60 23.97
C ARG A 39 5.69 5.81 22.68
N ALA A 40 5.32 6.48 21.59
CA ALA A 40 5.57 6.00 20.26
C ALA A 40 7.05 5.62 20.11
N GLU A 41 7.35 4.32 20.07
CA GLU A 41 8.70 3.86 19.78
C GLU A 41 9.00 4.20 18.32
N ALA A 42 10.15 4.83 18.06
CA ALA A 42 10.54 5.19 16.71
C ALA A 42 10.93 3.92 15.93
N LEU A 43 10.48 3.80 14.69
CA LEU A 43 10.79 2.66 13.84
C LEU A 43 12.33 2.56 13.67
N PRO A 44 12.97 1.47 14.11
CA PRO A 44 14.41 1.32 14.00
C PRO A 44 14.85 1.18 12.55
N ALA A 45 16.13 1.45 12.30
CA ALA A 45 16.76 1.17 11.02
C ALA A 45 16.67 -0.34 10.71
N PRO A 46 16.33 -0.73 9.47
CA PRO A 46 16.47 -2.12 9.06
C PRO A 46 17.93 -2.55 9.11
N PRO A 47 18.22 -3.84 9.36
CA PRO A 47 19.56 -4.38 9.18
C PRO A 47 20.00 -4.27 7.72
N SER A 48 21.31 -4.22 7.48
CA SER A 48 21.83 -4.29 6.10
C SER A 48 21.44 -5.61 5.44
N GLU A 49 21.24 -5.61 4.12
CA GLU A 49 20.85 -6.79 3.35
C GLU A 49 21.72 -8.04 3.63
N PRO A 50 23.07 -7.96 3.68
CA PRO A 50 23.90 -9.14 3.96
C PRO A 50 23.64 -9.74 5.36
N VAL A 51 23.42 -8.87 6.36
CA VAL A 51 23.09 -9.28 7.73
C VAL A 51 21.70 -9.94 7.76
N ALA A 52 20.72 -9.35 7.09
CA ALA A 52 19.39 -9.92 7.01
C ALA A 52 19.39 -11.30 6.31
N ARG A 53 20.15 -11.46 5.23
CA ARG A 53 20.34 -12.76 4.55
C ARG A 53 20.98 -13.80 5.45
N ALA A 54 21.96 -13.40 6.28
CA ALA A 54 22.56 -14.30 7.27
C ALA A 54 21.55 -14.73 8.35
N LEU A 55 20.74 -13.79 8.86
CA LEU A 55 19.68 -14.05 9.84
C LEU A 55 18.52 -14.89 9.28
N ALA A 56 18.31 -14.84 7.96
CA ALA A 56 17.29 -15.65 7.30
C ALA A 56 17.61 -17.15 7.26
N LEU A 57 18.84 -17.55 7.63
CA LEU A 57 19.27 -18.95 7.73
C LEU A 57 18.97 -19.79 6.47
N GLY A 58 19.10 -19.18 5.29
CA GLY A 58 18.84 -19.82 3.99
C GLY A 58 17.43 -19.61 3.44
N GLU A 59 16.51 -19.01 4.20
CA GLU A 59 15.12 -18.79 3.80
C GLU A 59 14.75 -17.29 3.73
N PRO A 60 15.34 -16.52 2.80
CA PRO A 60 15.17 -15.05 2.75
C PRO A 60 13.72 -14.64 2.46
N ALA A 61 12.97 -15.42 1.69
CA ALA A 61 11.56 -15.12 1.40
C ALA A 61 10.64 -15.31 2.63
N VAL A 62 10.91 -16.32 3.46
CA VAL A 62 10.18 -16.50 4.72
C VAL A 62 10.52 -15.36 5.69
N PHE A 63 11.80 -14.99 5.78
CA PHE A 63 12.24 -13.86 6.59
C PHE A 63 11.58 -12.55 6.14
N ALA A 64 11.48 -12.30 4.83
CA ALA A 64 10.78 -11.13 4.29
C ALA A 64 9.30 -11.08 4.71
N LYS A 65 8.60 -12.21 4.66
CA LYS A 65 7.18 -12.31 5.09
C LYS A 65 7.03 -12.06 6.58
N LEU A 66 7.90 -12.63 7.40
CA LEU A 66 7.93 -12.37 8.85
C LEU A 66 8.27 -10.91 9.15
N GLY A 67 9.20 -10.31 8.41
CA GLY A 67 9.54 -8.89 8.50
C GLY A 67 8.35 -7.98 8.16
N MET A 68 7.57 -8.32 7.13
CA MET A 68 6.33 -7.61 6.81
C MET A 68 5.30 -7.70 7.93
N LEU A 69 5.12 -8.88 8.54
CA LEU A 69 4.22 -9.06 9.69
C LEU A 69 4.68 -8.24 10.89
N TRP A 70 5.99 -8.24 11.15
CA TRP A 70 6.58 -7.44 12.23
C TRP A 70 6.37 -5.94 11.99
N LEU A 71 6.62 -5.45 10.77
CA LEU A 71 6.42 -4.04 10.41
C LEU A 71 4.96 -3.61 10.62
N GLN A 72 4.01 -4.45 10.17
CA GLN A 72 2.59 -4.20 10.37
C GLN A 72 2.17 -4.22 11.85
N ALA A 73 2.76 -5.11 12.65
CA ALA A 73 2.50 -5.15 14.10
C ALA A 73 3.08 -3.92 14.81
N PHE A 74 4.23 -3.40 14.35
CA PHE A 74 4.85 -2.19 14.88
C PHE A 74 3.98 -0.95 14.67
N ASP A 75 3.19 -0.90 13.59
CA ASP A 75 2.24 0.18 13.34
C ASP A 75 1.09 0.21 14.37
N THR A 76 0.83 -0.89 15.08
CA THR A 76 -0.21 -1.02 16.11
C THR A 76 0.40 -1.17 17.51
N GLN A 77 0.88 -0.09 18.10
CA GLN A 77 1.47 -0.12 19.46
C GLN A 77 0.38 -0.14 20.55
N PRO A 78 0.52 -0.98 21.61
CA PRO A 78 -0.43 -1.01 22.73
C PRO A 78 -0.54 0.35 23.43
N GLY A 79 -1.75 0.90 23.52
CA GLY A 79 -2.03 2.14 24.25
C GLY A 79 -1.95 3.43 23.42
N VAL A 80 -1.36 3.41 22.21
CA VAL A 80 -1.39 4.50 21.23
C VAL A 80 -1.53 3.92 19.83
N SER A 81 -2.67 4.17 19.17
CA SER A 81 -2.76 4.02 17.72
C SER A 81 -1.85 5.07 17.10
N LEU A 82 -0.60 4.72 16.81
CA LEU A 82 0.32 5.58 16.09
C LEU A 82 -0.31 5.86 14.72
N PRO A 83 -0.75 7.10 14.45
CA PRO A 83 -1.35 7.36 13.16
C PRO A 83 -0.22 7.23 12.14
N LEU A 84 -0.41 6.45 11.06
CA LEU A 84 0.63 6.19 10.04
C LEU A 84 1.36 7.47 9.58
N ARG A 85 0.67 8.62 9.61
CA ARG A 85 1.23 9.96 9.39
C ARG A 85 2.38 10.37 10.32
N ALA A 86 2.59 9.71 11.45
CA ALA A 86 3.63 10.02 12.43
C ALA A 86 4.90 9.17 12.20
N LEU A 87 4.83 8.11 11.40
CA LEU A 87 5.97 7.26 11.09
C LEU A 87 7.02 7.99 10.27
N ASP A 88 8.28 7.62 10.44
CA ASP A 88 9.36 8.04 9.55
C ASP A 88 9.28 7.25 8.24
N TYR A 89 8.86 7.90 7.16
CA TYR A 89 8.69 7.25 5.85
C TYR A 89 10.02 6.88 5.21
N GLY A 90 11.13 7.52 5.57
CA GLY A 90 12.46 7.06 5.16
C GLY A 90 12.72 5.66 5.71
N ARG A 91 12.44 5.45 7.01
CA ARG A 91 12.58 4.13 7.64
C ARG A 91 11.63 3.09 7.07
N VAL A 92 10.37 3.46 6.82
CA VAL A 92 9.40 2.55 6.19
C VAL A 92 9.89 2.13 4.81
N ILE A 93 10.37 3.08 3.99
CA ILE A 93 10.92 2.79 2.67
C ILE A 93 12.15 1.88 2.77
N ASP A 94 13.06 2.14 3.70
CA ASP A 94 14.25 1.29 3.91
C ASP A 94 13.84 -0.16 4.25
N TRP A 95 12.84 -0.33 5.12
CA TRP A 95 12.29 -1.65 5.47
C TRP A 95 11.66 -2.32 4.26
N LEU A 96 10.76 -1.64 3.54
CA LEU A 96 10.11 -2.21 2.36
C LEU A 96 11.12 -2.59 1.27
N ALA A 97 12.16 -1.76 1.08
CA ALA A 97 13.26 -2.03 0.17
C ALA A 97 14.06 -3.27 0.59
N LEU A 98 14.42 -3.39 1.87
CA LEU A 98 15.09 -4.60 2.39
C LEU A 98 14.23 -5.85 2.14
N LEU A 99 12.94 -5.80 2.45
CA LEU A 99 12.06 -6.95 2.35
C LEU A 99 11.88 -7.40 0.89
N LEU A 100 11.85 -6.46 -0.06
CA LEU A 100 11.88 -6.77 -1.49
C LEU A 100 13.24 -7.29 -1.97
N ALA A 101 14.35 -6.84 -1.39
CA ALA A 101 15.67 -7.38 -1.72
C ALA A 101 15.80 -8.85 -1.27
N LEU A 102 15.13 -9.22 -0.17
CA LEU A 102 15.07 -10.60 0.34
C LEU A 102 14.05 -11.47 -0.40
N ASP A 103 12.93 -10.90 -0.84
CA ASP A 103 11.91 -11.55 -1.67
C ASP A 103 11.57 -10.70 -2.91
N PRO A 104 12.35 -10.79 -4.00
CA PRO A 104 12.13 -9.98 -5.20
C PRO A 104 10.79 -10.25 -5.88
N GLU A 105 10.25 -11.46 -5.67
CA GLU A 105 8.94 -11.87 -6.18
C GLU A 105 7.77 -11.38 -5.33
N GLY A 106 8.05 -10.96 -4.10
CA GLY A 106 7.08 -10.48 -3.13
C GLY A 106 6.29 -9.28 -3.63
N GLN A 107 4.97 -9.42 -3.66
CA GLN A 107 4.05 -8.34 -4.03
C GLN A 107 3.56 -7.54 -2.81
N TYR A 108 3.64 -8.14 -1.62
CA TYR A 108 3.06 -7.57 -0.41
C TYR A 108 3.70 -6.24 0.03
N PRO A 109 5.05 -6.05 -0.04
CA PRO A 109 5.64 -4.76 0.28
C PRO A 109 5.12 -3.62 -0.60
N LEU A 110 4.90 -3.87 -1.90
CA LEU A 110 4.37 -2.89 -2.84
C LEU A 110 2.87 -2.64 -2.67
N LEU A 111 2.11 -3.68 -2.31
CA LEU A 111 0.72 -3.52 -1.89
C LEU A 111 0.65 -2.59 -0.67
N ALA A 112 1.48 -2.82 0.35
CA ALA A 112 1.49 -2.01 1.56
C ALA A 112 1.91 -0.56 1.27
N ALA A 113 2.96 -0.38 0.45
CA ALA A 113 3.40 0.92 -0.03
C ALA A 113 2.25 1.70 -0.70
N SER A 114 1.61 1.09 -1.69
CA SER A 114 0.60 1.75 -2.53
C SER A 114 -0.74 2.00 -1.82
N ARG A 115 -1.20 1.07 -0.95
CA ARG A 115 -2.54 1.12 -0.36
C ARG A 115 -2.59 1.62 1.08
N PHE A 116 -1.55 1.39 1.87
CA PHE A 116 -1.55 1.76 3.29
C PHE A 116 -0.71 3.02 3.49
N TYR A 117 0.54 3.01 3.07
CA TYR A 117 1.46 4.11 3.34
C TYR A 117 1.24 5.30 2.39
N ALA A 118 0.82 5.09 1.14
CA ALA A 118 0.55 6.19 0.20
C ALA A 118 -0.83 6.87 0.35
N GLU A 119 -1.76 6.30 1.14
CA GLU A 119 -3.12 6.87 1.32
C GLU A 119 -3.28 7.68 2.61
N VAL A 120 -2.18 8.01 3.28
CA VAL A 120 -2.16 8.83 4.48
C VAL A 120 -2.36 10.31 4.12
N PRO A 121 -3.13 11.10 4.91
CA PRO A 121 -3.36 12.53 4.66
C PRO A 121 -2.12 13.39 4.97
N ALA A 122 -1.04 13.16 4.21
CA ALA A 122 0.25 13.82 4.33
C ALA A 122 0.94 13.88 2.95
N PRO A 123 0.71 14.92 2.13
CA PRO A 123 1.16 14.98 0.74
C PRO A 123 2.62 14.64 0.49
N ALA A 124 3.54 15.12 1.34
CA ALA A 124 4.96 14.83 1.21
C ALA A 124 5.27 13.32 1.37
N LYS A 125 4.58 12.66 2.31
CA LYS A 125 4.73 11.22 2.57
C LYS A 125 4.12 10.37 1.48
N GLN A 126 2.98 10.81 0.94
CA GLN A 126 2.38 10.20 -0.25
C GLN A 126 3.37 10.25 -1.42
N ARG A 127 3.97 11.42 -1.71
CA ARG A 127 4.96 11.56 -2.79
C ARG A 127 6.15 10.62 -2.61
N GLN A 128 6.74 10.57 -1.41
CA GLN A 128 7.87 9.66 -1.11
C GLN A 128 7.51 8.20 -1.40
N MET A 129 6.33 7.77 -0.96
CA MET A 129 5.91 6.38 -1.15
C MET A 129 5.55 6.07 -2.61
N LEU A 130 4.93 7.00 -3.33
CA LEU A 130 4.66 6.83 -4.76
C LEU A 130 5.94 6.77 -5.59
N GLU A 131 6.95 7.59 -5.25
CA GLU A 131 8.27 7.55 -5.89
C GLU A 131 8.99 6.23 -5.62
N PHE A 132 8.89 5.70 -4.40
CA PHE A 132 9.37 4.36 -4.09
C PHE A 132 8.68 3.29 -4.96
N VAL A 133 7.35 3.35 -5.11
CA VAL A 133 6.60 2.41 -5.95
C VAL A 133 7.01 2.50 -7.42
N ASP A 134 7.16 3.69 -7.99
CA ASP A 134 7.62 3.87 -9.38
C ASP A 134 9.02 3.31 -9.61
N ARG A 135 9.98 3.66 -8.74
CA ARG A 135 11.36 3.12 -8.82
C ARG A 135 11.37 1.59 -8.80
N THR A 136 10.63 1.02 -7.87
CA THR A 136 10.57 -0.42 -7.66
C THR A 136 9.79 -1.13 -8.77
N PHE A 137 8.75 -0.49 -9.33
CA PHE A 137 8.03 -1.00 -10.51
C PHE A 137 8.98 -1.20 -11.69
N ARG A 138 9.90 -0.27 -11.93
CA ARG A 138 10.84 -0.33 -13.06
C ARG A 138 11.79 -1.55 -13.04
N GLU A 139 11.97 -2.18 -11.89
CA GLU A 139 12.78 -3.39 -11.74
C GLU A 139 12.07 -4.64 -12.29
N ASP A 140 10.74 -4.70 -12.19
CA ASP A 140 9.92 -5.82 -12.70
C ASP A 140 8.55 -5.30 -13.18
N PRO A 141 8.52 -4.55 -14.30
CA PRO A 141 7.33 -3.81 -14.74
C PRO A 141 6.12 -4.70 -14.99
N ASP A 142 6.35 -5.87 -15.57
CA ASP A 142 5.29 -6.78 -16.02
C ASP A 142 4.59 -7.50 -14.87
N ARG A 143 5.21 -7.56 -13.67
CA ARG A 143 4.58 -8.11 -12.46
C ARG A 143 4.11 -7.03 -11.51
N ARG A 144 4.79 -5.88 -11.46
CA ARG A 144 4.53 -4.80 -10.50
C ARG A 144 3.58 -3.72 -11.03
N TRP A 145 3.11 -3.84 -12.28
CA TRP A 145 2.18 -2.91 -12.91
C TRP A 145 0.93 -2.55 -12.08
N PRO A 146 0.30 -3.45 -11.28
CA PRO A 146 -0.91 -3.08 -10.53
C PRO A 146 -0.63 -1.99 -9.49
N TRP A 147 0.58 -1.99 -8.91
CA TRP A 147 0.97 -1.03 -7.88
C TRP A 147 1.23 0.35 -8.45
N LEU A 148 1.84 0.43 -9.64
CA LEU A 148 1.99 1.71 -10.35
C LEU A 148 0.64 2.23 -10.85
N ALA A 149 -0.25 1.35 -11.32
CA ALA A 149 -1.62 1.74 -11.69
C ALA A 149 -2.39 2.33 -10.49
N HIS A 150 -2.24 1.74 -9.29
CA HIS A 150 -2.80 2.33 -8.06
C HIS A 150 -2.10 3.65 -7.70
N ALA A 151 -0.80 3.78 -7.92
CA ALA A 151 -0.06 5.02 -7.71
C ALA A 151 -0.58 6.17 -8.59
N VAL A 152 -0.96 5.90 -9.85
CA VAL A 152 -1.67 6.87 -10.72
C VAL A 152 -2.97 7.34 -10.07
N PHE A 153 -3.78 6.41 -9.54
CA PHE A 153 -5.02 6.75 -8.85
C PHE A 153 -4.78 7.65 -7.63
N VAL A 154 -3.81 7.31 -6.78
CA VAL A 154 -3.48 8.08 -5.57
C VAL A 154 -2.95 9.46 -5.94
N ALA A 155 -2.05 9.56 -6.93
CA ALA A 155 -1.51 10.84 -7.42
C ALA A 155 -2.64 11.76 -7.90
N ARG A 156 -3.62 11.22 -8.65
CA ARG A 156 -4.75 11.99 -9.17
C ARG A 156 -5.76 12.40 -8.09
N HIS A 157 -6.22 11.45 -7.28
CA HIS A 157 -7.41 11.66 -6.43
C HIS A 157 -7.12 12.04 -4.99
N ARG A 158 -5.92 11.73 -4.49
CA ARG A 158 -5.53 12.06 -3.11
C ARG A 158 -4.55 13.22 -3.08
N LEU A 159 -3.53 13.17 -3.94
CA LEU A 159 -2.50 14.20 -4.01
C LEU A 159 -2.93 15.39 -4.90
N HIS A 160 -3.91 15.18 -5.78
CA HIS A 160 -4.35 16.14 -6.80
C HIS A 160 -3.19 16.65 -7.68
N ASP A 161 -2.19 15.78 -7.92
CA ASP A 161 -1.06 16.06 -8.79
C ASP A 161 -1.24 15.33 -10.12
N GLN A 162 -1.88 16.02 -11.06
CA GLN A 162 -2.18 15.50 -12.38
C GLN A 162 -0.92 15.23 -13.20
N THR A 163 0.11 16.07 -13.08
CA THR A 163 1.39 15.89 -13.77
C THR A 163 2.08 14.61 -13.30
N LEU A 164 2.07 14.35 -11.98
CA LEU A 164 2.61 13.13 -11.42
C LEU A 164 1.81 11.90 -11.86
N ALA A 165 0.48 11.99 -11.87
CA ALA A 165 -0.39 10.92 -12.36
C ALA A 165 -0.12 10.58 -13.83
N LEU A 166 0.06 11.61 -14.68
CA LEU A 166 0.38 11.44 -16.09
C LEU A 166 1.75 10.76 -16.27
N ARG A 167 2.77 11.22 -15.54
CA ARG A 167 4.12 10.60 -15.57
C ARG A 167 4.06 9.11 -15.27
N TYR A 168 3.37 8.72 -14.20
CA TYR A 168 3.22 7.30 -13.85
C TYR A 168 2.41 6.51 -14.87
N ALA A 169 1.38 7.12 -15.48
CA ALA A 169 0.63 6.47 -16.54
C ALA A 169 1.46 6.28 -17.83
N GLU A 170 2.37 7.20 -18.12
CA GLU A 170 3.35 7.08 -19.21
C GLU A 170 4.40 6.00 -18.92
N ASP A 171 4.94 5.95 -17.70
CA ASP A 171 5.87 4.89 -17.29
C ASP A 171 5.21 3.51 -17.37
N LEU A 172 3.95 3.39 -16.94
CA LEU A 172 3.15 2.18 -17.08
C LEU A 172 3.03 1.75 -18.56
N ALA A 173 2.69 2.68 -19.44
CA ALA A 173 2.58 2.43 -20.88
C ALA A 173 3.92 2.06 -21.54
N ARG A 174 5.03 2.61 -21.04
CA ARG A 174 6.37 2.42 -21.61
C ARG A 174 6.99 1.09 -21.19
N TYR A 175 6.85 0.70 -19.93
CA TYR A 175 7.62 -0.41 -19.37
C TYR A 175 6.79 -1.69 -19.18
N ALA A 176 5.49 -1.62 -18.90
CA ALA A 176 4.64 -2.80 -18.69
C ALA A 176 4.10 -3.34 -20.02
N THR A 177 4.97 -4.00 -20.78
CA THR A 177 4.68 -4.51 -22.14
C THR A 177 4.42 -6.00 -22.20
N GLY A 178 4.50 -6.69 -21.06
CA GLY A 178 4.32 -8.13 -20.96
C GLY A 178 2.92 -8.61 -21.37
N PRO A 179 2.80 -9.87 -21.82
CA PRO A 179 1.54 -10.43 -22.30
C PRO A 179 0.47 -10.56 -21.20
N ALA A 180 0.89 -10.63 -19.93
CA ALA A 180 0.00 -10.69 -18.78
C ALA A 180 -0.52 -9.31 -18.35
N VAL A 181 0.03 -8.22 -18.90
CA VAL A 181 -0.42 -6.86 -18.60
C VAL A 181 -1.69 -6.58 -19.42
N PRO A 182 -2.79 -6.14 -18.80
CA PRO A 182 -4.00 -5.78 -19.53
C PRO A 182 -3.81 -4.55 -20.42
N ASP A 183 -4.55 -4.49 -21.53
CA ASP A 183 -4.51 -3.37 -22.46
C ASP A 183 -4.88 -2.03 -21.79
N TRP A 184 -5.94 -2.01 -20.98
CA TRP A 184 -6.35 -0.83 -20.19
C TRP A 184 -5.21 -0.26 -19.33
N ALA A 185 -4.33 -1.10 -18.78
CA ALA A 185 -3.22 -0.64 -17.93
C ALA A 185 -2.21 0.14 -18.78
N ARG A 186 -1.88 -0.36 -19.98
CA ARG A 186 -1.03 0.36 -20.96
C ARG A 186 -1.67 1.65 -21.48
N GLN A 187 -3.00 1.73 -21.44
CA GLN A 187 -3.77 2.85 -21.97
C GLN A 187 -4.14 3.88 -20.90
N MET A 188 -3.71 3.68 -19.65
CA MET A 188 -4.07 4.52 -18.50
C MET A 188 -3.89 6.02 -18.78
N ARG A 189 -2.85 6.40 -19.53
CA ARG A 189 -2.56 7.80 -19.90
C ARG A 189 -3.71 8.49 -20.64
N ILE A 190 -4.49 7.76 -21.43
CA ILE A 190 -5.64 8.32 -22.18
C ILE A 190 -6.68 8.83 -21.19
N PHE A 191 -6.97 8.06 -20.14
CA PHE A 191 -7.92 8.45 -19.11
C PHE A 191 -7.40 9.62 -18.28
N VAL A 192 -6.11 9.63 -17.95
CA VAL A 192 -5.51 10.75 -17.20
C VAL A 192 -5.54 12.04 -18.02
N LEU A 193 -5.18 12.01 -19.30
CA LEU A 193 -5.23 13.18 -20.20
C LEU A 193 -6.66 13.71 -20.36
N ALA A 194 -7.64 12.83 -20.58
CA ALA A 194 -9.03 13.23 -20.68
C ALA A 194 -9.51 13.96 -19.40
N ASP A 195 -9.16 13.45 -18.23
CA ASP A 195 -9.52 14.07 -16.95
C ASP A 195 -8.76 15.37 -16.66
N MET A 196 -7.59 15.57 -17.26
CA MET A 196 -6.82 16.83 -17.21
C MET A 196 -7.43 17.94 -18.08
N GLY A 197 -8.45 17.62 -18.90
CA GLY A 197 -8.98 18.54 -19.91
C GLY A 197 -8.18 18.54 -21.22
N GLU A 198 -7.17 17.69 -21.34
CA GLU A 198 -6.38 17.49 -22.57
C GLU A 198 -7.12 16.56 -23.55
N VAL A 199 -8.35 16.96 -23.88
CA VAL A 199 -9.32 16.12 -24.59
C VAL A 199 -8.85 15.79 -26.00
N GLU A 200 -8.20 16.73 -26.70
CA GLU A 200 -7.66 16.49 -28.05
C GLU A 200 -6.51 15.48 -28.04
N ALA A 201 -5.59 15.58 -27.07
CA ALA A 201 -4.53 14.60 -26.91
C ALA A 201 -5.10 13.20 -26.60
N ALA A 202 -6.12 13.12 -25.73
CA ALA A 202 -6.81 11.88 -25.42
C ALA A 202 -7.48 11.28 -26.67
N LYS A 203 -8.16 12.10 -27.49
CA LYS A 203 -8.83 11.67 -28.74
C LYS A 203 -7.84 11.13 -29.77
N VAL A 204 -6.71 11.81 -29.98
CA VAL A 204 -5.65 11.34 -30.91
C VAL A 204 -5.12 9.97 -30.48
N LEU A 205 -4.83 9.79 -29.19
CA LEU A 205 -4.33 8.52 -28.68
C LEU A 205 -5.36 7.39 -28.77
N LEU A 206 -6.63 7.70 -28.47
CA LEU A 206 -7.73 6.74 -28.52
C LEU A 206 -8.07 6.32 -29.95
N GLY A 207 -8.09 7.26 -30.89
CA GLY A 207 -8.27 6.98 -32.32
C GLY A 207 -7.13 6.15 -32.91
N GLY A 208 -5.88 6.49 -32.58
CA GLY A 208 -4.71 5.70 -33.00
C GLY A 208 -4.73 4.27 -32.46
N LEU A 209 -5.19 4.09 -31.21
CA LEU A 209 -5.35 2.78 -30.60
C LEU A 209 -6.45 1.95 -31.28
N LEU A 210 -7.64 2.53 -31.51
CA LEU A 210 -8.75 1.85 -32.19
C LEU A 210 -8.39 1.44 -33.62
N ALA A 211 -7.63 2.29 -34.33
CA ALA A 211 -7.12 2.03 -35.67
C ALA A 211 -6.02 0.94 -35.70
N SER A 212 -5.23 0.82 -34.63
CA SER A 212 -4.13 -0.16 -34.56
C SER A 212 -4.59 -1.61 -34.51
N GLY A 213 -5.87 -1.87 -34.20
CA GLY A 213 -6.43 -3.23 -34.13
C GLY A 213 -5.85 -4.13 -33.04
N ARG A 214 -5.05 -3.57 -32.11
CA ARG A 214 -4.37 -4.34 -31.04
C ARG A 214 -5.29 -4.77 -29.89
N LEU A 215 -6.52 -4.27 -29.86
CA LEU A 215 -7.50 -4.57 -28.82
C LEU A 215 -8.05 -5.99 -29.03
N ALA A 216 -7.63 -6.91 -28.16
CA ALA A 216 -8.03 -8.31 -28.24
C ALA A 216 -9.47 -8.56 -27.77
N ASP A 217 -9.96 -7.76 -26.81
CA ASP A 217 -11.32 -7.91 -26.24
C ASP A 217 -12.35 -7.02 -26.98
N PRO A 218 -13.41 -7.62 -27.57
CA PRO A 218 -14.51 -6.88 -28.18
C PRO A 218 -15.21 -5.88 -27.22
N ASN A 219 -15.32 -6.22 -25.93
CA ASN A 219 -15.96 -5.34 -24.94
C ASN A 219 -15.11 -4.12 -24.63
N GLU A 220 -13.79 -4.31 -24.53
CA GLU A 220 -12.84 -3.20 -24.34
C GLU A 220 -12.88 -2.26 -25.54
N ARG A 221 -12.93 -2.80 -26.75
CA ARG A 221 -13.10 -1.99 -27.97
C ARG A 221 -14.38 -1.17 -27.94
N HIS A 222 -15.50 -1.77 -27.53
CA HIS A 222 -16.77 -1.07 -27.42
C HIS A 222 -16.74 0.05 -26.37
N PHE A 223 -16.17 -0.23 -25.19
CA PHE A 223 -16.00 0.77 -24.12
C PHE A 223 -15.15 1.96 -24.58
N LEU A 224 -14.03 1.70 -25.25
CA LEU A 224 -13.14 2.73 -25.76
C LEU A 224 -13.79 3.56 -26.87
N MET A 225 -14.60 2.94 -27.73
CA MET A 225 -15.36 3.63 -28.77
C MET A 225 -16.42 4.55 -28.17
N GLN A 226 -17.22 4.07 -27.21
CA GLN A 226 -18.17 4.90 -26.47
C GLN A 226 -17.48 6.09 -25.78
N ARG A 227 -16.26 5.86 -25.26
CA ARG A 227 -15.49 6.93 -24.62
C ARG A 227 -15.00 7.97 -25.62
N LEU A 228 -14.58 7.57 -26.83
CA LEU A 228 -14.21 8.49 -27.90
C LEU A 228 -15.39 9.37 -28.31
N GLU A 229 -16.55 8.76 -28.53
CA GLU A 229 -17.79 9.47 -28.87
C GLU A 229 -18.19 10.47 -27.78
N ALA A 230 -18.06 10.08 -26.50
CA ALA A 230 -18.35 10.97 -25.38
C ALA A 230 -17.39 12.19 -25.33
N LEU A 231 -16.10 11.98 -25.62
CA LEU A 231 -15.11 13.07 -25.69
C LEU A 231 -15.37 13.99 -26.88
N GLU A 232 -15.72 13.44 -28.05
CA GLU A 232 -16.12 14.20 -29.23
C GLU A 232 -17.35 15.07 -28.96
N ALA A 233 -18.39 14.49 -28.35
CA ALA A 233 -19.61 15.19 -27.99
C ALA A 233 -19.36 16.32 -26.97
N ALA A 234 -18.49 16.10 -25.98
CA ALA A 234 -18.10 17.14 -25.02
C ALA A 234 -17.40 18.31 -25.72
N THR A 235 -16.41 18.04 -26.58
CA THR A 235 -15.73 19.10 -27.36
C THR A 235 -16.66 19.85 -28.31
N ALA A 236 -17.61 19.16 -28.95
CA ALA A 236 -18.58 19.80 -29.84
C ALA A 236 -19.55 20.72 -29.09
N LYS A 237 -19.89 20.36 -27.84
CA LYS A 237 -20.73 21.17 -26.95
C LYS A 237 -20.00 22.42 -26.48
N ASP A 238 -18.72 22.32 -26.14
CA ASP A 238 -17.90 23.46 -25.71
C ASP A 238 -17.58 24.44 -26.87
N ALA A 239 -17.57 23.94 -28.12
CA ALA A 239 -17.36 24.75 -29.32
C ALA A 239 -18.62 25.50 -29.80
N ALA A 240 -19.81 25.14 -29.30
CA ALA A 240 -21.06 25.85 -29.60
C ALA A 240 -21.26 26.99 -28.60
N PRO A 241 -21.31 28.28 -29.02
CA PRO A 241 -21.54 29.37 -28.08
C PRO A 241 -22.92 29.23 -27.44
N SER A 242 -22.98 29.32 -26.11
CA SER A 242 -24.25 29.41 -25.39
C SER A 242 -25.02 30.67 -25.84
N PRO A 243 -26.34 30.60 -26.05
CA PRO A 243 -27.15 31.74 -26.51
C PRO A 243 -27.21 32.89 -25.49
#